data_AF-A0A8T6UR08-F1
#
_entry.id   AF-A0A8T6UR08-F1
#
_cell.length_a   1.000
_cell.length_b   1.000
_cell.length_c   1.000
_cell.angle_alpha   90.00
_cell.angle_beta   90.00
_cell.angle_gamma   90.00
#
_symmetry.space_group_name_H-M   'P 1'
#
loop_
_entity.id
_entity.type
_entity.pdbx_description
1 polymer ?
#
loop_
_entity_poly.entity_id
_entity_poly.type
_entity_poly.pdbx_seq_one_letter_code
_entity_poly.pdbx_strand_id
1 'polypeptide(L)'
;MTLSKISFEKGVKGVGLNAVGRYGNLVIKFATGIILARLISPRYYGIIGLALFFYALLGRVGSFKLTDAFLKRKESSEVLRSTFFFLSLLLGLTSFSAALILFCILQSVYSSLMLKVLLILSLDFFTSSIGRPSGAILRKELKF
;
A
#
# COMPACT_ATOMS: atom_id res chain seq x y z
N MET A 1 -18.48 0.44 36.17
CA MET A 1 -19.26 0.80 34.96
C MET A 1 -18.63 1.93 34.12
N THR A 2 -17.63 2.66 34.63
CA THR A 2 -16.98 3.81 33.98
C THR A 2 -15.92 3.46 32.93
N LEU A 3 -15.25 2.30 33.01
CA LEU A 3 -14.19 1.91 32.05
C LEU A 3 -14.72 1.56 30.65
N SER A 4 -15.98 1.14 30.52
CA SER A 4 -16.58 0.77 29.23
C SER A 4 -16.89 1.99 28.35
N LYS A 5 -17.38 3.10 28.93
CA LYS A 5 -17.69 4.33 28.18
C LYS A 5 -16.44 5.01 27.60
N ILE A 6 -15.33 5.00 28.34
CA ILE A 6 -14.05 5.59 27.90
C ILE A 6 -13.46 4.85 26.69
N SER A 7 -13.65 3.53 26.59
CA SER A 7 -13.22 2.74 25.42
C SER A 7 -14.07 3.03 24.18
N PHE A 8 -15.36 3.32 24.35
CA PHE A 8 -16.28 3.57 23.23
C PHE A 8 -16.00 4.93 22.58
N GLU A 9 -15.79 5.98 23.38
CA GLU A 9 -15.40 7.31 22.86
C GLU A 9 -14.04 7.29 22.14
N LYS A 10 -13.05 6.56 22.68
CA LYS A 10 -11.75 6.38 22.02
C LYS A 10 -11.87 5.59 20.72
N GLY A 11 -12.74 4.58 20.68
CA GLY A 11 -13.06 3.82 19.46
C GLY A 11 -13.68 4.70 18.37
N VAL A 12 -14.69 5.52 18.71
CA VAL A 12 -15.36 6.41 17.75
C VAL A 12 -14.41 7.51 17.25
N LYS A 13 -13.61 8.12 18.13
CA LYS A 13 -12.56 9.08 17.72
C LYS A 13 -11.50 8.42 16.85
N GLY A 14 -11.10 7.18 17.15
CA GLY A 14 -10.16 6.40 16.35
C GLY A 14 -10.66 6.09 14.94
N VAL A 15 -11.93 5.68 14.82
CA VAL A 15 -12.58 5.46 13.52
C VAL A 15 -12.69 6.77 12.74
N GLY A 16 -13.09 7.86 13.41
CA GLY A 16 -13.16 9.19 12.81
C GLY A 16 -11.81 9.68 12.28
N LEU A 17 -10.73 9.53 13.05
CA LEU A 17 -9.39 9.95 12.66
C LEU A 17 -8.85 9.12 11.48
N ASN A 18 -9.09 7.80 11.48
CA ASN A 18 -8.73 6.93 10.35
C ASN A 18 -9.55 7.28 9.09
N ALA A 19 -10.83 7.60 9.25
CA ALA A 19 -11.68 8.03 8.14
C ALA A 19 -11.14 9.33 7.54
N VAL A 20 -10.91 10.36 8.36
CA VAL A 20 -10.34 11.65 7.92
C VAL A 20 -9.00 11.46 7.22
N GLY A 21 -8.10 10.62 7.74
CA GLY A 21 -6.83 10.32 7.09
C GLY A 21 -6.98 9.64 5.72
N ARG A 22 -7.93 8.70 5.60
CA ARG A 22 -8.21 8.01 4.32
C ARG A 22 -8.82 8.94 3.29
N TYR A 23 -9.83 9.72 3.67
CA TYR A 23 -10.48 10.68 2.77
C TYR A 23 -9.54 11.82 2.39
N GLY A 24 -8.72 12.33 3.33
CA GLY A 24 -7.68 13.32 3.03
C GLY A 24 -6.69 12.82 1.98
N ASN A 25 -6.20 11.58 2.13
CA ASN A 25 -5.32 10.96 1.13
C ASN A 25 -6.01 10.81 -0.23
N LEU A 26 -7.30 10.43 -0.25
CA LEU A 26 -8.08 10.35 -1.49
C LEU A 26 -8.16 11.71 -2.20
N VAL A 27 -8.47 12.77 -1.46
CA VAL A 27 -8.55 14.13 -2.01
C VAL A 27 -7.20 14.59 -2.57
N ILE A 28 -6.10 14.34 -1.85
CA ILE A 28 -4.75 14.66 -2.32
C ILE A 28 -4.44 13.90 -3.61
N LYS A 29 -4.69 12.59 -3.65
CA LYS A 29 -4.46 11.77 -4.86
C LYS A 29 -5.28 12.26 -6.05
N PHE A 30 -6.54 12.64 -5.81
CA PHE A 30 -7.42 13.17 -6.84
C PHE A 30 -6.91 14.52 -7.39
N ALA A 31 -6.52 15.43 -6.50
CA ALA A 31 -5.94 16.72 -6.88
C ALA A 31 -4.64 16.54 -7.69
N THR A 32 -3.73 15.67 -7.22
CA THR A 32 -2.51 15.31 -7.97
C THR A 32 -2.82 14.75 -9.35
N GLY A 33 -3.86 13.91 -9.48
CA GLY A 33 -4.33 13.40 -10.76
C GLY A 33 -4.77 14.50 -11.73
N ILE A 34 -5.53 15.49 -11.25
CA ILE A 34 -5.94 16.66 -12.05
C ILE A 34 -4.73 17.48 -12.49
N ILE A 35 -3.77 17.72 -11.59
CA ILE A 35 -2.55 18.46 -11.91
C ILE A 35 -1.74 17.73 -12.98
N LEU A 36 -1.55 16.41 -12.84
CA LEU A 36 -0.87 15.60 -13.85
C LEU A 36 -1.59 15.68 -15.21
N ALA A 37 -2.93 15.63 -15.21
CA ALA A 37 -3.73 15.70 -16.44
C ALA A 37 -3.56 17.04 -17.18
N ARG A 38 -3.32 18.13 -16.43
CA ARG A 38 -3.09 19.46 -16.98
C ARG A 38 -1.65 19.68 -17.44
N LEU A 39 -0.68 19.07 -16.74
CA LEU A 39 0.75 19.29 -16.97
C LEU A 39 1.34 18.38 -18.06
N ILE A 40 0.75 17.20 -18.26
CA ILE A 40 1.25 16.17 -19.17
C ILE A 40 0.49 16.22 -20.49
N SER A 41 1.21 16.28 -21.61
CA SER A 41 0.60 16.19 -22.94
C SER A 41 -0.26 14.92 -23.06
N PRO A 42 -1.47 14.98 -23.67
CA PRO A 42 -2.47 13.90 -23.64
C PRO A 42 -1.94 12.54 -24.13
N ARG A 43 -0.89 12.54 -24.97
CA ARG A 43 -0.23 11.31 -25.44
C ARG A 43 0.50 10.53 -24.34
N TYR A 44 1.07 11.21 -23.35
CA TYR A 44 1.81 10.56 -22.25
C TYR A 44 0.92 10.23 -21.05
N TYR A 45 -0.21 10.91 -20.92
CA TYR A 45 -1.14 10.71 -19.81
C TYR A 45 -1.75 9.29 -19.82
N GLY A 46 -2.14 8.78 -20.99
CA GLY A 46 -2.65 7.41 -21.12
C GLY A 46 -1.61 6.34 -20.74
N ILE A 47 -0.35 6.58 -21.11
CA ILE A 47 0.77 5.67 -20.81
C ILE A 47 1.03 5.60 -19.30
N ILE A 48 1.02 6.76 -18.63
CA ILE A 48 1.20 6.85 -17.17
C ILE A 48 -0.01 6.28 -16.43
N GLY A 49 -1.23 6.54 -16.92
CA GLY A 49 -2.47 5.97 -16.36
C GLY A 49 -2.47 4.45 -16.42
N LEU A 50 -1.99 3.86 -17.51
CA LEU A 50 -1.88 2.40 -17.64
C LEU A 50 -0.81 1.82 -16.71
N ALA A 51 0.34 2.49 -16.59
CA ALA A 51 1.37 2.08 -15.63
C ALA A 51 0.85 2.13 -14.17
N LEU A 52 0.11 3.19 -13.81
CA LEU A 52 -0.55 3.34 -12.52
C LEU A 52 -1.61 2.25 -12.28
N PHE A 53 -2.37 1.87 -13.30
CA PHE A 53 -3.35 0.79 -13.21
C PHE A 53 -2.68 -0.54 -12.87
N PHE A 54 -1.65 -0.93 -13.62
CA PHE A 54 -0.89 -2.16 -13.34
C PHE A 54 -0.21 -2.12 -11.98
N TYR A 55 0.39 -0.99 -11.61
CA TYR A 55 0.95 -0.79 -10.27
C TYR A 55 -0.11 -0.97 -9.17
N ALA A 56 -1.30 -0.37 -9.31
CA ALA A 56 -2.37 -0.54 -8.33
C ALA A 56 -2.85 -2.00 -8.24
N LEU A 57 -2.90 -2.71 -9.38
CA LEU A 57 -3.26 -4.13 -9.45
C LEU A 57 -2.25 -4.99 -8.68
N LEU A 58 -0.96 -4.79 -8.93
CA LEU A 58 0.15 -5.48 -8.25
C LEU A 58 0.13 -5.22 -6.73
N GLY A 59 -0.09 -3.97 -6.32
CA GLY A 59 -0.13 -3.60 -4.90
C GLY A 59 -1.30 -4.22 -4.12
N ARG A 60 -2.43 -4.47 -4.80
CA ARG A 60 -3.56 -5.21 -4.20
C ARG A 60 -3.18 -6.67 -3.95
N VAL A 61 -2.49 -7.34 -4.88
CA VAL A 61 -2.12 -8.76 -4.72
C VAL A 61 -1.22 -8.98 -3.50
N GLY A 62 -0.25 -8.10 -3.26
CA GLY A 62 0.76 -8.25 -2.21
C GLY A 62 0.31 -7.93 -0.77
N SER A 63 -0.95 -7.59 -0.51
CA SER A 63 -1.39 -7.10 0.81
C SER A 63 -2.59 -7.84 1.42
N PHE A 64 -3.31 -8.66 0.64
CA PHE A 64 -4.73 -8.92 0.91
C PHE A 64 -5.09 -9.86 2.08
N LYS A 65 -4.16 -10.50 2.78
CA LYS A 65 -4.54 -11.51 3.81
C LYS A 65 -3.66 -11.59 5.06
N LEU A 66 -2.43 -11.07 5.02
CA LEU A 66 -1.45 -11.33 6.07
C LEU A 66 -1.53 -10.35 7.25
N THR A 67 -1.83 -9.09 6.98
CA THR A 67 -1.92 -8.05 8.04
C THR A 67 -3.13 -8.29 8.94
N ASP A 68 -4.29 -8.65 8.35
CA ASP A 68 -5.52 -8.94 9.10
C ASP A 68 -5.43 -10.26 9.90
N ALA A 69 -4.71 -11.25 9.37
CA ALA A 69 -4.45 -12.51 10.08
C ALA A 69 -3.51 -12.32 11.28
N PHE A 70 -2.50 -11.45 11.15
CA PHE A 70 -1.59 -11.10 12.24
C PHE A 70 -2.26 -10.27 13.34
N LEU A 71 -3.13 -9.32 12.97
CA LEU A 71 -3.88 -8.49 13.93
C LEU A 71 -4.85 -9.31 14.79
N LYS A 72 -5.44 -10.39 14.25
CA LYS A 72 -6.38 -11.26 14.98
C LYS A 72 -5.72 -12.15 16.05
N ARG A 73 -4.39 -12.32 16.06
CA ARG A 73 -3.69 -13.24 17.00
C ARG A 73 -3.28 -12.51 18.30
N LYS A 74 -3.90 -12.94 19.42
CA LYS A 74 -3.77 -12.35 20.77
C LYS A 74 -2.40 -12.50 21.43
N GLU A 75 -1.61 -13.52 21.08
CA GLU A 75 -0.30 -13.76 21.69
C GLU A 75 0.84 -13.20 20.82
N SER A 76 1.34 -12.03 21.20
CA SER A 76 2.54 -11.41 20.64
C SER A 76 3.80 -11.99 21.30
N SER A 77 4.23 -13.16 20.84
CA SER A 77 5.59 -13.64 21.06
C SER A 77 6.55 -12.94 20.08
N GLU A 78 7.79 -12.66 20.48
CA GLU A 78 8.87 -12.11 19.63
C GLU A 78 9.01 -12.89 18.31
N VAL A 79 8.80 -14.20 18.36
CA VAL A 79 8.85 -15.09 17.19
C VAL A 79 7.81 -14.68 16.15
N LEU A 80 6.60 -14.29 16.55
CA LEU A 80 5.52 -13.91 15.64
C LEU A 80 5.82 -12.58 14.92
N ARG A 81 6.53 -11.66 15.61
CA ARG A 81 6.95 -10.37 15.06
C ARG A 81 8.00 -10.58 13.95
N SER A 82 8.98 -11.44 14.20
CA SER A 82 9.98 -11.82 13.21
C SER A 82 9.34 -12.55 12.02
N THR A 83 8.41 -13.49 12.26
CA THR A 83 7.67 -14.15 11.16
C THR A 83 6.88 -13.15 10.32
N PHE A 84 6.20 -12.18 10.92
CA PHE A 84 5.45 -11.16 10.17
C PHE A 84 6.34 -10.25 9.33
N PHE A 85 7.52 -9.91 9.85
CA PHE A 85 8.53 -9.16 9.12
C PHE A 85 9.02 -9.94 7.89
N PHE A 86 9.46 -11.19 8.07
CA PHE A 86 9.90 -12.05 6.96
C PHE A 86 8.81 -12.26 5.91
N LEU A 87 7.56 -12.40 6.35
CA LEU A 87 6.43 -12.63 5.46
C LEU A 87 6.03 -11.37 4.68
N SER A 88 6.14 -10.19 5.29
CA SER A 88 5.98 -8.89 4.61
C SER A 88 7.11 -8.60 3.63
N LEU A 89 8.32 -9.04 3.95
CA LEU A 89 9.49 -8.97 3.08
C LEU A 89 9.30 -9.88 1.87
N LEU A 90 8.83 -11.11 2.09
CA LEU A 90 8.51 -12.08 1.04
C LEU A 90 7.38 -11.60 0.11
N LEU A 91 6.33 -10.99 0.66
CA LEU A 91 5.27 -10.32 -0.10
C LEU A 91 5.78 -9.15 -0.96
N GLY A 92 6.75 -8.39 -0.46
CA GLY A 92 7.40 -7.32 -1.21
C GLY A 92 8.18 -7.87 -2.39
N LEU A 93 8.95 -8.91 -2.12
CA LEU A 93 9.77 -9.59 -3.11
C LEU A 93 8.90 -10.23 -4.20
N THR A 94 7.81 -10.90 -3.84
CA THR A 94 6.88 -11.47 -4.83
C THR A 94 6.19 -10.39 -5.67
N SER A 95 5.80 -9.27 -5.08
CA SER A 95 5.20 -8.14 -5.80
C SER A 95 6.21 -7.48 -6.75
N PHE A 96 7.47 -7.35 -6.32
CA PHE A 96 8.56 -6.83 -7.14
C PHE A 96 8.88 -7.76 -8.32
N SER A 97 9.01 -9.07 -8.06
CA SER A 97 9.21 -10.08 -9.11
C SER A 97 8.05 -10.11 -10.10
N ALA A 98 6.81 -10.00 -9.63
CA ALA A 98 5.63 -9.91 -10.49
C ALA A 98 5.68 -8.66 -11.37
N ALA A 99 6.09 -7.51 -10.83
CA ALA A 99 6.29 -6.28 -11.60
C ALA A 99 7.35 -6.43 -12.70
N LEU A 100 8.44 -7.15 -12.43
CA LEU A 100 9.48 -7.45 -13.42
C LEU A 100 9.00 -8.39 -14.54
N ILE A 101 8.20 -9.41 -14.20
CA ILE A 101 7.60 -10.30 -15.21
C ILE A 101 6.65 -9.50 -16.11
N LEU A 102 5.79 -8.67 -15.51
CA LEU A 102 4.91 -7.76 -16.25
C LEU A 102 5.71 -6.81 -17.14
N PHE A 103 6.83 -6.26 -16.65
CA PHE A 103 7.73 -5.45 -17.47
C PHE A 103 8.22 -6.20 -18.71
N CYS A 104 8.73 -7.43 -18.56
CA CYS A 104 9.21 -8.22 -19.70
C CYS A 104 8.09 -8.50 -20.73
N ILE A 105 6.88 -8.78 -20.28
CA ILE A 105 5.73 -9.03 -21.16
C ILE A 105 5.30 -7.74 -21.89
N LEU A 106 5.25 -6.62 -21.16
CA LEU A 106 4.78 -5.34 -21.67
C LEU A 106 5.82 -4.64 -22.56
N GLN A 107 7.09 -5.03 -22.50
CA GLN A 107 8.18 -4.42 -23.27
C GLN A 107 7.97 -4.53 -24.80
N SER A 108 7.32 -5.59 -25.28
CA SER A 108 7.08 -5.79 -26.71
C SER A 108 5.88 -5.00 -27.24
N VAL A 109 4.98 -4.54 -26.36
CA VAL A 109 3.69 -3.93 -26.72
C VAL A 109 3.66 -2.43 -26.44
N TYR A 110 4.43 -1.94 -25.46
CA TYR A 110 4.33 -0.58 -24.95
C TYR A 110 5.62 0.24 -25.11
N SER A 111 5.47 1.57 -25.12
CA SER A 111 6.59 2.51 -25.26
C SER A 111 7.60 2.42 -24.11
N SER A 112 8.86 2.75 -24.40
CA SER A 112 9.96 2.80 -23.41
C SER A 112 9.69 3.72 -22.21
N LEU A 113 8.79 4.70 -22.36
CA LEU A 113 8.41 5.61 -21.28
C LEU A 113 7.51 4.93 -20.24
N MET A 114 6.59 4.06 -20.68
CA MET A 114 5.75 3.25 -19.76
C MET A 114 6.60 2.39 -18.85
N LEU A 115 7.58 1.73 -19.47
CA LEU A 115 8.50 0.80 -18.82
C LEU A 115 9.32 1.51 -17.73
N LYS A 116 9.84 2.71 -18.01
CA LYS A 116 10.54 3.53 -17.02
C LYS A 116 9.66 3.90 -15.84
N VAL A 117 8.42 4.32 -16.09
CA VAL A 117 7.46 4.69 -15.02
C VAL A 117 7.11 3.50 -14.16
N LEU A 118 6.85 2.33 -14.76
CA LEU A 118 6.55 1.10 -14.02
C LEU A 118 7.74 0.65 -13.14
N LEU A 119 8.96 0.78 -13.65
CA LEU A 119 10.20 0.49 -12.89
C LEU A 119 10.39 1.44 -11.70
N ILE A 120 10.14 2.74 -11.88
CA ILE A 120 10.21 3.71 -10.79
C ILE A 120 9.15 3.39 -9.72
N LEU A 121 7.93 3.03 -10.15
CA LEU A 121 6.85 2.64 -9.25
C LEU A 121 7.12 1.31 -8.56
N SER A 122 7.88 0.38 -9.14
CA SER A 122 8.19 -0.89 -8.48
C SER A 122 9.13 -0.73 -7.29
N LEU A 123 9.97 0.32 -7.25
CA LEU A 123 10.75 0.67 -6.05
C LEU A 123 9.86 1.03 -4.85
N ASP A 124 8.65 1.54 -5.11
CA ASP A 124 7.67 1.82 -4.05
C ASP A 124 7.22 0.53 -3.34
N PHE A 125 7.15 -0.61 -4.03
CA PHE A 125 6.85 -1.89 -3.38
C PHE A 125 7.91 -2.30 -2.37
N PHE A 126 9.18 -2.02 -2.69
CA PHE A 126 10.30 -2.35 -1.82
C PHE A 126 10.27 -1.49 -0.54
N THR A 127 10.09 -0.17 -0.69
CA THR A 127 9.96 0.74 0.46
C THR A 127 8.71 0.43 1.29
N SER A 128 7.58 0.15 0.63
CA SER A 128 6.34 -0.28 1.29
C SER A 128 6.48 -1.59 2.05
N SER A 129 7.38 -2.50 1.67
CA SER A 129 7.60 -3.74 2.42
C SER A 129 8.37 -3.56 3.72
N ILE A 130 9.19 -2.52 3.83
CA ILE A 130 9.88 -2.18 5.08
C ILE A 130 8.92 -1.44 6.03
N GLY A 131 8.03 -0.59 5.50
CA GLY A 131 7.09 0.22 6.28
C GLY A 131 5.84 -0.52 6.80
N ARG A 132 5.40 -1.57 6.11
CA ARG A 132 4.19 -2.35 6.48
C ARG A 132 4.32 -3.06 7.85
N PRO A 133 5.44 -3.74 8.17
CA PRO A 133 5.66 -4.35 9.48
C PRO A 133 5.63 -3.34 10.64
N SER A 134 6.33 -2.22 10.49
CA SER A 134 6.41 -1.17 11.50
C SER A 134 5.07 -0.48 11.75
N GLY A 135 4.29 -0.23 10.70
CA GLY A 135 2.91 0.26 10.84
C GLY A 135 1.95 -0.71 11.53
N ALA A 136 2.11 -2.02 11.30
CA ALA A 136 1.29 -3.04 11.93
C ALA A 136 1.60 -3.21 13.44
N ILE A 137 2.87 -3.15 13.81
CA ILE A 137 3.30 -3.19 15.22
C ILE A 137 2.78 -1.95 15.95
N LEU A 138 2.91 -0.76 15.36
CA LEU A 138 2.44 0.49 15.95
C LEU A 138 0.91 0.51 16.14
N ARG A 139 0.15 -0.05 15.19
CA ARG A 139 -1.31 -0.24 15.33
C ARG A 139 -1.66 -1.20 16.47
N LYS A 140 -0.90 -2.28 16.62
CA LYS A 140 -1.10 -3.27 17.70
C LYS A 140 -0.80 -2.68 19.08
N GLU A 141 0.25 -1.87 19.21
CA GLU A 141 0.59 -1.21 20.48
C GLU A 141 -0.30 -0.02 20.83
N LEU A 142 -0.76 0.74 19.84
CA LEU A 142 -1.65 1.90 20.05
C LEU A 142 -3.13 1.53 20.24
N LYS A 143 -3.52 0.25 20.20
CA LYS A 143 -4.93 -0.20 20.26
C LYS A 143 -5.84 0.52 19.25
N PHE A 144 -5.52 0.44 17.96
CA PHE A 144 -6.47 0.74 16.88
C PHE A 144 -6.75 -0.50 16.04
#